data_AF-A0A9N8PE79-F1
#
_entry.id   AF-A0A9N8PE79-F1
#
_cell.length_a   1.000
_cell.length_b   1.000
_cell.length_c   1.000
_cell.angle_alpha   90.00
_cell.angle_beta   90.00
_cell.angle_gamma   90.00
#
_symmetry.space_group_name_H-M   'P 1'
#
loop_
_entity.id
_entity.type
_entity.pdbx_description
1 polymer ?
#
loop_
_entity_poly.entity_id
_entity_poly.type
_entity_poly.pdbx_seq_one_letter_code
_entity_poly.pdbx_strand_id
1 'polypeptide(L)'
;MSDVPALRGTLLALQNIVDADESHAAVYHNLAENALVVFSQLQDWRKSWDASSEGHIISVSADGDQAEKQSLHFTSLYAANCCSLYDASLILVLETILLSAQPGQLYFGTATTLYEKARQAAIKICASLDFQLQNSHTRLGQSFVLWPLREAGKILDKGSPAEQALLERQKQKLATGQGSWEIAKSAFGTYG
;
A
#
# COMPACT_ATOMS: atom_id res chain seq x y z
N MET A 1 10.49 8.08 8.94
CA MET A 1 9.16 7.92 8.32
C MET A 1 8.34 9.22 8.28
N SER A 2 8.91 10.40 8.56
CA SER A 2 8.18 11.69 8.48
C SER A 2 7.90 12.14 7.03
N ASP A 3 8.54 11.51 6.06
CA ASP A 3 8.59 11.99 4.66
C ASP A 3 7.42 11.44 3.81
N VAL A 4 6.85 10.28 4.18
CA VAL A 4 5.71 9.67 3.48
C VAL A 4 4.44 10.55 3.54
N PRO A 5 4.06 11.12 4.71
CA PRO A 5 2.96 12.07 4.77
C PRO A 5 3.19 13.34 3.93
N ALA A 6 4.43 13.84 3.88
CA ALA A 6 4.79 15.02 3.09
C ALA A 6 4.63 14.74 1.58
N LEU A 7 5.14 13.61 1.09
CA LEU A 7 4.96 13.17 -0.30
C LEU A 7 3.47 13.10 -0.67
N ARG A 8 2.64 12.52 0.21
CA ARG A 8 1.18 12.43 -0.01
C ARG A 8 0.53 13.80 -0.11
N GLY A 9 0.91 14.73 0.78
CA GLY A 9 0.39 16.10 0.78
C GLY A 9 0.70 16.82 -0.53
N THR A 10 1.95 16.73 -1.00
CA THR A 10 2.38 17.34 -2.26
C THR A 10 1.67 16.72 -3.46
N LEU A 11 1.56 15.39 -3.52
CA LEU A 11 0.86 14.71 -4.61
C LEU A 11 -0.61 15.14 -4.72
N LEU A 12 -1.32 15.21 -3.58
CA LEU A 12 -2.72 15.63 -3.53
C LEU A 12 -2.89 17.11 -3.95
N ALA A 13 -1.96 17.98 -3.56
CA ALA A 13 -2.00 19.38 -3.98
C ALA A 13 -1.87 19.51 -5.50
N LEU A 14 -0.95 18.75 -6.10
CA LEU A 14 -0.71 18.77 -7.54
C LEU A 14 -1.85 18.16 -8.36
N GLN A 15 -2.47 17.07 -7.89
CA GLN A 15 -3.59 16.43 -8.58
C GLN A 15 -4.85 17.31 -8.68
N ASN A 16 -4.97 18.32 -7.81
CA ASN A 16 -6.12 19.23 -7.79
C ASN A 16 -5.93 20.49 -8.66
N ILE A 17 -4.78 20.64 -9.33
CA ILE A 17 -4.45 21.81 -10.15
C ILE A 17 -4.55 21.44 -11.63
N VAL A 18 -5.38 22.17 -12.39
CA VAL A 18 -5.77 21.84 -13.78
C VAL A 18 -4.84 22.44 -14.83
N ASP A 19 -3.97 23.40 -14.48
CA ASP A 19 -3.14 24.13 -15.45
C ASP A 19 -1.70 23.64 -15.52
N ALA A 20 -1.20 23.40 -16.74
CA ALA A 20 0.17 22.98 -17.03
C ALA A 20 1.09 24.20 -17.20
N ASP A 21 1.63 24.70 -16.08
CA ASP A 21 2.68 25.72 -16.07
C ASP A 21 4.08 25.07 -15.92
N GLU A 22 5.13 25.72 -16.43
CA GLU A 22 6.53 25.24 -16.32
C GLU A 22 6.98 25.11 -14.85
N SER A 23 6.40 25.94 -13.96
CA SER A 23 6.60 25.83 -12.52
C SER A 23 6.17 24.47 -11.96
N HIS A 24 5.13 23.84 -12.53
CA HIS A 24 4.68 22.51 -12.12
C HIS A 24 5.63 21.41 -12.57
N ALA A 25 6.26 21.53 -13.74
CA ALA A 25 7.21 20.53 -14.23
C ALA A 25 8.41 20.38 -13.27
N ALA A 26 8.92 21.49 -12.74
CA ALA A 26 9.98 21.49 -11.73
C ALA A 26 9.53 20.86 -10.41
N VAL A 27 8.28 21.11 -9.98
CA VAL A 27 7.71 20.53 -8.76
C VAL A 27 7.49 19.01 -8.90
N TYR A 28 6.98 18.54 -10.03
CA TYR A 28 6.84 17.11 -10.33
C TYR A 28 8.21 16.42 -10.39
N HIS A 29 9.21 17.05 -11.01
CA HIS A 29 10.57 16.53 -11.05
C HIS A 29 11.13 16.33 -9.63
N ASN A 30 11.05 17.35 -8.77
CA ASN A 30 11.52 17.29 -7.39
C ASN A 30 10.72 16.25 -6.57
N LEU A 31 9.41 16.15 -6.80
CA LEU A 31 8.57 15.14 -6.16
C LEU A 31 9.01 13.72 -6.53
N ALA A 32 9.35 13.47 -7.79
CA ALA A 32 9.88 12.19 -8.23
C ALA A 32 11.24 11.87 -7.57
N GLU A 33 12.14 12.85 -7.48
CA GLU A 33 13.44 12.68 -6.80
C GLU A 33 13.28 12.36 -5.30
N ASN A 34 12.44 13.12 -4.59
CA ASN A 34 12.15 12.85 -3.18
C ASN A 34 11.52 11.47 -2.98
N ALA A 35 10.61 11.08 -3.86
CA ALA A 35 9.99 9.76 -3.80
C ALA A 35 11.01 8.64 -4.06
N LEU A 36 11.99 8.83 -4.94
CA LEU A 36 13.10 7.89 -5.14
C LEU A 36 13.98 7.76 -3.88
N VAL A 37 14.26 8.87 -3.18
CA VAL A 37 15.00 8.83 -1.91
C VAL A 37 14.23 8.04 -0.85
N VAL A 38 12.93 8.33 -0.67
CA VAL A 38 12.09 7.60 0.29
C VAL A 38 11.95 6.13 -0.11
N PHE A 39 11.87 5.82 -1.41
CA PHE A 39 11.88 4.45 -1.90
C PHE A 39 13.15 3.70 -1.49
N SER A 40 14.33 4.31 -1.65
CA SER A 40 15.59 3.71 -1.19
C SER A 40 15.59 3.47 0.31
N GLN A 41 15.12 4.43 1.12
CA GLN A 41 15.03 4.28 2.57
C GLN A 41 14.08 3.15 2.98
N LEU A 42 12.94 3.03 2.30
CA LEU A 42 12.01 1.92 2.51
C LEU A 42 12.68 0.58 2.19
N GLN A 43 13.40 0.48 1.08
CA GLN A 43 14.13 -0.73 0.72
C GLN A 43 15.17 -1.12 1.79
N ASP A 44 15.92 -0.16 2.31
CA ASP A 44 16.92 -0.42 3.35
C ASP A 44 16.28 -0.81 4.68
N TRP A 45 15.18 -0.14 5.05
CA TRP A 45 14.37 -0.56 6.20
C TRP A 45 13.89 -1.99 6.04
N ARG A 46 13.39 -2.37 4.85
CA ARG A 46 12.88 -3.72 4.59
C ARG A 46 13.98 -4.78 4.73
N LYS A 47 15.17 -4.52 4.21
CA LYS A 47 16.33 -5.42 4.39
C LYS A 47 16.67 -5.61 5.86
N SER A 48 16.70 -4.52 6.64
CA SER A 48 16.96 -4.60 8.09
C SER A 48 15.85 -5.33 8.84
N TRP A 49 14.60 -5.11 8.44
CA TRP A 49 13.43 -5.76 9.04
C TRP A 49 13.43 -7.27 8.77
N ASP A 50 13.64 -7.68 7.52
CA ASP A 50 13.67 -9.11 7.14
C ASP A 50 14.82 -9.89 7.80
N ALA A 51 15.88 -9.19 8.24
CA ALA A 51 16.98 -9.77 9.01
C ALA A 51 16.69 -9.89 10.53
N SER A 52 15.62 -9.24 11.02
CA SER A 52 15.22 -9.29 12.43
C SER A 52 14.31 -10.49 12.74
N SER A 53 14.17 -10.85 14.01
CA SER A 53 13.22 -11.87 14.48
C SER A 53 11.76 -11.51 14.15
N GLU A 54 11.43 -10.23 14.22
CA GLU A 54 10.10 -9.67 14.00
C GLU A 54 9.71 -9.72 12.52
N GLY A 55 10.69 -9.68 11.62
CA GLY A 55 10.48 -9.77 10.18
C GLY A 55 10.21 -11.17 9.64
N HIS A 56 10.16 -12.18 10.52
CA HIS A 56 9.81 -13.53 10.10
C HIS A 56 8.32 -13.64 9.74
N ILE A 57 8.04 -13.80 8.44
CA ILE A 57 6.68 -13.95 7.90
C ILE A 57 6.58 -15.33 7.27
N ILE A 58 5.59 -16.10 7.71
CA ILE A 58 5.31 -17.43 7.17
C ILE A 58 4.10 -17.34 6.26
N SER A 59 4.27 -17.72 4.99
CA SER A 59 3.14 -17.84 4.08
C SER A 59 2.50 -19.21 4.19
N VAL A 60 1.19 -19.24 4.46
CA VAL A 60 0.39 -20.47 4.50
C VAL A 60 -0.51 -20.49 3.27
N SER A 61 -0.37 -21.53 2.44
CA SER A 61 -1.24 -21.77 1.28
C SER A 61 -2.14 -22.96 1.57
N ALA A 62 -3.46 -22.79 1.44
CA ALA A 62 -4.42 -23.88 1.59
C ALA A 62 -4.40 -24.87 0.41
N ASP A 63 -3.92 -24.44 -0.77
CA ASP A 63 -3.64 -25.27 -1.96
C ASP A 63 -2.60 -24.54 -2.80
N GLY A 64 -1.50 -25.22 -3.13
CA GLY A 64 -0.18 -24.66 -3.44
C GLY A 64 0.03 -23.79 -4.69
N ASP A 65 -0.98 -23.16 -5.30
CA ASP A 65 -0.78 -22.46 -6.59
C ASP A 65 -1.50 -21.10 -6.78
N GLN A 66 -2.30 -20.62 -5.82
CA GLN A 66 -2.98 -19.33 -5.95
C GLN A 66 -2.56 -18.35 -4.86
N ALA A 67 -1.82 -17.30 -5.24
CA ALA A 67 -1.42 -16.20 -4.35
C ALA A 67 -2.60 -15.55 -3.63
N GLU A 68 -3.79 -15.57 -4.24
CA GLU A 68 -5.06 -15.06 -3.69
C GLU A 68 -5.61 -15.86 -2.51
N LYS A 69 -5.09 -17.07 -2.28
CA LYS A 69 -5.45 -17.94 -1.14
C LYS A 69 -4.33 -18.02 -0.09
N GLN A 70 -3.29 -17.21 -0.24
CA GLN A 70 -2.18 -17.17 0.68
C GLN A 70 -2.57 -16.32 1.90
N SER A 71 -2.50 -16.90 3.09
CA SER A 71 -2.57 -16.15 4.34
C SER A 71 -1.18 -15.98 4.91
N LEU A 72 -0.90 -14.82 5.50
CA LEU A 72 0.38 -14.54 6.15
C LEU A 72 0.24 -14.72 7.66
N HIS A 73 1.14 -15.51 8.24
CA HIS A 73 1.34 -15.61 9.67
C HIS A 73 2.53 -14.75 10.08
N PHE A 74 2.34 -14.01 11.16
CA PHE A 74 3.33 -13.10 11.73
C PHE A 74 3.67 -13.50 13.16
N THR A 75 4.83 -13.08 13.62
CA THR A 75 5.28 -13.27 15.01
C THR A 75 4.42 -12.50 16.01
N SER A 76 3.79 -11.40 15.60
CA SER A 76 2.91 -10.57 16.43
C SER A 76 1.98 -9.70 15.59
N LEU A 77 0.94 -9.15 16.21
CA LEU A 77 0.10 -8.12 15.59
C LEU A 77 0.91 -6.87 15.20
N TYR A 78 1.91 -6.51 16.03
CA TYR A 78 2.82 -5.41 15.72
C TYR A 78 3.57 -5.65 14.41
N ALA A 79 4.14 -6.85 14.23
CA ALA A 79 4.86 -7.21 13.00
C ALA A 79 3.94 -7.17 11.76
N ALA A 80 2.71 -7.67 11.90
CA ALA A 80 1.71 -7.60 10.83
C ALA A 80 1.38 -6.14 10.46
N ASN A 81 1.16 -5.27 11.44
CA ASN A 81 0.88 -3.86 11.22
C ASN A 81 2.05 -3.12 10.57
N CYS A 82 3.28 -3.36 11.03
CA CYS A 82 4.48 -2.80 10.41
C CYS A 82 4.61 -3.22 8.95
N CYS A 83 4.35 -4.49 8.63
CA CYS A 83 4.39 -4.98 7.26
C CYS A 83 3.33 -4.31 6.38
N SER A 84 2.07 -4.25 6.82
CA SER A 84 1.01 -3.57 6.04
C SER A 84 1.28 -2.08 5.86
N LEU A 85 1.81 -1.40 6.88
CA LEU A 85 2.18 0.02 6.79
C LEU A 85 3.35 0.24 5.82
N TYR A 86 4.34 -0.65 5.84
CA TYR A 86 5.44 -0.64 4.88
C TYR A 86 4.91 -0.82 3.45
N ASP A 87 4.12 -1.87 3.20
CA ASP A 87 3.59 -2.19 1.87
C ASP A 87 2.70 -1.05 1.34
N ALA A 88 1.89 -0.44 2.21
CA ALA A 88 1.07 0.72 1.85
C ALA A 88 1.90 1.98 1.55
N SER A 89 2.95 2.24 2.34
CA SER A 89 3.88 3.34 2.09
C SER A 89 4.63 3.13 0.78
N LEU A 90 5.01 1.88 0.49
CA LEU A 90 5.65 1.49 -0.75
C LEU A 90 4.73 1.76 -1.95
N ILE A 91 3.46 1.36 -1.89
CA ILE A 91 2.48 1.66 -2.95
C ILE A 91 2.39 3.17 -3.21
N LEU A 92 2.21 3.97 -2.16
CA LEU A 92 2.10 5.43 -2.27
C LEU A 92 3.36 6.05 -2.92
N VAL A 93 4.55 5.61 -2.52
CA VAL A 93 5.81 6.13 -3.05
C VAL A 93 5.98 5.72 -4.53
N LEU A 94 5.67 4.47 -4.88
CA LEU A 94 5.75 4.00 -6.26
C LEU A 94 4.74 4.72 -7.16
N GLU A 95 3.51 4.94 -6.69
CA GLU A 95 2.51 5.75 -7.38
C GLU A 95 3.00 7.20 -7.58
N THR A 96 3.62 7.79 -6.56
CA THR A 96 4.19 9.14 -6.64
C THR A 96 5.29 9.22 -7.70
N ILE A 97 6.19 8.24 -7.76
CA ILE A 97 7.24 8.15 -8.79
C ILE A 97 6.61 8.06 -10.18
N LEU A 98 5.65 7.14 -10.36
CA LEU A 98 5.02 6.89 -11.66
C LEU A 98 4.23 8.11 -12.17
N LEU A 99 3.58 8.86 -11.29
CA LEU A 99 2.80 10.04 -11.65
C LEU A 99 3.66 11.28 -11.90
N SER A 100 4.81 11.38 -11.23
CA SER A 100 5.62 12.60 -11.24
C SER A 100 6.82 12.55 -12.18
N ALA A 101 7.21 11.35 -12.62
CA ALA A 101 8.35 11.16 -13.50
C ALA A 101 8.16 11.84 -14.86
N GLN A 102 9.11 12.71 -15.21
CA GLN A 102 9.23 13.38 -16.50
C GLN A 102 9.94 12.48 -17.54
N PRO A 103 9.79 12.76 -18.85
CA PRO A 103 10.49 12.04 -19.90
C PRO A 103 12.01 11.97 -19.65
N GLY A 104 12.57 10.76 -19.68
CA GLY A 104 14.00 10.54 -19.44
C GLY A 104 14.42 10.33 -17.98
N GLN A 105 13.54 10.54 -16.99
CA GLN A 105 13.86 10.26 -15.58
C GLN A 105 13.80 8.77 -15.22
N LEU A 106 13.00 7.99 -15.93
CA LEU A 106 12.90 6.54 -15.74
C LEU A 106 13.47 5.80 -16.94
N TYR A 107 14.23 4.73 -16.66
CA TYR A 107 14.70 3.83 -17.70
C TYR A 107 13.54 3.03 -18.32
N PHE A 108 13.75 2.55 -19.54
CA PHE A 108 12.77 1.71 -20.23
C PHE A 108 12.44 0.45 -19.39
N GLY A 109 11.15 0.14 -19.24
CA GLY A 109 10.68 -1.01 -18.44
C GLY A 109 10.67 -0.80 -16.91
N THR A 110 11.20 0.32 -16.41
CA THR A 110 11.15 0.64 -14.97
C THR A 110 9.70 0.80 -14.49
N ALA A 111 8.85 1.49 -15.26
CA ALA A 111 7.45 1.70 -14.89
C ALA A 111 6.68 0.39 -14.64
N THR A 112 6.86 -0.61 -15.52
CA THR A 112 6.26 -1.94 -15.37
C THR A 112 6.77 -2.66 -14.12
N THR A 113 8.07 -2.54 -13.83
CA THR A 113 8.68 -3.14 -12.63
C THR A 113 8.15 -2.49 -11.34
N LEU A 114 8.02 -1.16 -11.33
CA LEU A 114 7.46 -0.42 -10.19
C LEU A 114 5.98 -0.79 -9.98
N TYR A 115 5.20 -0.90 -11.06
CA TYR A 115 3.81 -1.33 -10.99
C TYR A 115 3.67 -2.75 -10.42
N GLU A 116 4.48 -3.71 -10.90
CA GLU A 116 4.44 -5.09 -10.37
C GLU A 116 4.83 -5.14 -8.88
N LYS A 117 5.78 -4.31 -8.44
CA LYS A 117 6.10 -4.19 -7.01
C LYS A 117 4.93 -3.64 -6.20
N ALA A 118 4.22 -2.64 -6.72
CA ALA A 118 3.02 -2.10 -6.07
C ALA A 118 1.90 -3.16 -6.02
N ARG A 119 1.71 -3.93 -7.09
CA ARG A 119 0.76 -5.05 -7.15
C ARG A 119 1.05 -6.11 -6.09
N GLN A 120 2.31 -6.54 -5.98
CA GLN A 120 2.74 -7.51 -4.97
C GLN A 120 2.52 -6.99 -3.54
N ALA A 121 2.82 -5.71 -3.29
CA ALA A 121 2.56 -5.08 -2.00
C ALA A 121 1.05 -5.06 -1.68
N ALA A 122 0.20 -4.75 -2.65
CA ALA A 122 -1.24 -4.76 -2.48
C ALA A 122 -1.80 -6.15 -2.15
N ILE A 123 -1.30 -7.19 -2.82
CA ILE A 123 -1.66 -8.59 -2.52
C ILE A 123 -1.22 -8.97 -1.10
N LYS A 124 -0.02 -8.57 -0.67
CA LYS A 124 0.47 -8.83 0.70
C LYS A 124 -0.40 -8.19 1.78
N ILE A 125 -0.86 -6.96 1.55
CA ILE A 125 -1.82 -6.29 2.46
C ILE A 125 -3.11 -7.09 2.57
N CYS A 126 -3.65 -7.58 1.45
CA CYS A 126 -4.84 -8.43 1.49
C CYS A 126 -4.59 -9.76 2.20
N ALA A 127 -3.40 -10.35 2.05
CA ALA A 127 -3.00 -11.61 2.66
C ALA A 127 -2.72 -11.49 4.18
N SER A 128 -2.37 -10.30 4.68
CA SER A 128 -2.14 -10.06 6.11
C SER A 128 -3.41 -9.82 6.91
N LEU A 129 -4.52 -9.47 6.23
CA LEU A 129 -5.73 -8.96 6.89
C LEU A 129 -6.35 -9.97 7.87
N ASP A 130 -6.39 -11.25 7.52
CA ASP A 130 -7.00 -12.28 8.38
C ASP A 130 -6.27 -12.39 9.72
N PHE A 131 -4.94 -12.41 9.69
CA PHE A 131 -4.12 -12.43 10.90
C PHE A 131 -4.38 -11.17 11.75
N GLN A 132 -4.41 -10.00 11.13
CA GLN A 132 -4.60 -8.73 11.83
C GLN A 132 -5.97 -8.64 12.50
N LEU A 133 -7.04 -9.07 11.81
CA LEU A 133 -8.39 -9.04 12.36
C LEU A 133 -8.59 -10.05 13.49
N GLN A 134 -8.00 -11.25 13.38
CA GLN A 134 -8.08 -12.28 14.42
C GLN A 134 -7.31 -11.88 15.69
N ASN A 135 -6.19 -11.19 15.55
CA ASN A 135 -5.32 -10.84 16.67
C ASN A 135 -5.59 -9.42 17.22
N SER A 136 -6.43 -8.63 16.57
CA SER A 136 -6.82 -7.31 17.08
C SER A 136 -7.89 -7.44 18.16
N HIS A 137 -7.53 -7.14 19.41
CA HIS A 137 -8.43 -7.22 20.56
C HIS A 137 -9.35 -6.00 20.73
N THR A 138 -9.17 -4.95 19.93
CA THR A 138 -10.00 -3.73 19.99
C THR A 138 -10.42 -3.28 18.60
N ARG A 139 -11.56 -2.59 18.50
CA ARG A 139 -12.02 -1.97 17.24
C ARG A 139 -11.03 -0.94 16.71
N LEU A 140 -10.41 -0.17 17.60
CA LEU A 140 -9.36 0.78 17.23
C LEU A 140 -8.14 0.06 16.63
N GLY A 141 -7.78 -1.11 17.17
CA GLY A 141 -6.75 -1.98 16.61
C GLY A 141 -7.09 -2.46 15.20
N GLN A 142 -8.35 -2.82 14.96
CA GLN A 142 -8.83 -3.21 13.63
C GLN A 142 -8.80 -2.06 12.62
N SER A 143 -8.92 -0.81 13.05
CA SER A 143 -8.83 0.35 12.15
C SER A 143 -7.45 0.54 11.51
N PHE A 144 -6.38 -0.06 12.04
CA PHE A 144 -5.02 0.05 11.47
C PHE A 144 -4.92 -0.49 10.05
N VAL A 145 -5.78 -1.42 9.66
CA VAL A 145 -5.76 -2.04 8.33
C VAL A 145 -6.46 -1.20 7.25
N LEU A 146 -7.21 -0.16 7.65
CA LEU A 146 -8.04 0.61 6.73
C LEU A 146 -7.21 1.40 5.72
N TRP A 147 -6.18 2.12 6.18
CA TRP A 147 -5.32 2.87 5.27
C TRP A 147 -4.51 1.96 4.33
N PRO A 148 -3.85 0.89 4.82
CA PRO A 148 -3.23 -0.07 3.93
C PRO A 148 -4.18 -0.67 2.90
N LEU A 149 -5.38 -1.08 3.30
CA LEU A 149 -6.34 -1.64 2.36
C LEU A 149 -6.81 -0.63 1.31
N ARG A 150 -6.93 0.65 1.69
CA ARG A 150 -7.20 1.73 0.74
C ARG A 150 -6.07 1.86 -0.30
N GLU A 151 -4.82 1.85 0.13
CA GLU A 151 -3.68 1.92 -0.81
C GLU A 151 -3.62 0.69 -1.71
N ALA A 152 -3.91 -0.50 -1.18
CA ALA A 152 -4.06 -1.72 -1.98
C ALA A 152 -5.18 -1.58 -3.04
N GLY A 153 -6.31 -0.96 -2.67
CA GLY A 153 -7.45 -0.72 -3.57
C GLY A 153 -7.08 0.06 -4.83
N LYS A 154 -6.27 1.12 -4.70
CA LYS A 154 -5.80 1.92 -5.85
C LYS A 154 -5.14 1.09 -6.96
N ILE A 155 -4.51 -0.03 -6.58
CA ILE A 155 -3.82 -0.94 -7.50
C ILE A 155 -4.77 -2.07 -7.94
N LEU A 156 -5.41 -2.76 -6.99
CA LEU A 156 -6.19 -3.96 -7.27
C LEU A 156 -7.55 -3.68 -7.91
N ASP A 157 -8.17 -2.51 -7.68
CA ASP A 157 -9.42 -2.12 -8.35
C ASP A 157 -9.25 -2.03 -9.88
N LYS A 158 -8.01 -1.78 -10.36
CA LYS A 158 -7.64 -1.75 -11.78
C LYS A 158 -6.97 -3.05 -12.26
N GLY A 159 -6.86 -4.04 -11.38
CA GLY A 159 -6.21 -5.31 -11.64
C GLY A 159 -7.11 -6.30 -12.38
N SER A 160 -6.67 -7.56 -12.42
CA SER A 160 -7.44 -8.69 -12.94
C SER A 160 -8.73 -8.93 -12.14
N PRO A 161 -9.74 -9.62 -12.72
CA PRO A 161 -10.99 -9.94 -12.01
C PRO A 161 -10.77 -10.68 -10.68
N ALA A 162 -9.73 -11.50 -10.61
CA ALA A 162 -9.40 -12.27 -9.43
C ALA A 162 -8.81 -11.39 -8.30
N GLU A 163 -7.99 -10.40 -8.65
CA GLU A 163 -7.48 -9.39 -7.72
C GLU A 163 -8.59 -8.47 -7.19
N GLN A 164 -9.51 -8.05 -8.06
CA GLN A 164 -10.69 -7.29 -7.66
C GLN A 164 -11.56 -8.10 -6.69
N ALA A 165 -11.80 -9.38 -6.99
CA ALA A 165 -12.56 -10.27 -6.12
C ALA A 165 -11.86 -10.50 -4.76
N LEU A 166 -10.53 -10.61 -4.75
CA LEU A 166 -9.73 -10.67 -3.51
C LEU A 166 -9.97 -9.42 -2.65
N LEU A 167 -9.84 -8.23 -3.24
CA LEU A 167 -10.04 -6.97 -2.54
C LEU A 167 -11.47 -6.85 -1.98
N GLU A 168 -12.49 -7.16 -2.78
CA GLU A 168 -13.89 -7.11 -2.34
C GLU A 168 -14.16 -8.09 -1.19
N ARG A 169 -13.58 -9.29 -1.23
CA ARG A 169 -13.65 -10.24 -0.11
C ARG A 169 -13.06 -9.64 1.17
N GLN A 170 -11.93 -8.94 1.08
CA GLN A 170 -11.31 -8.29 2.24
C GLN A 170 -12.15 -7.10 2.76
N LYS A 171 -12.70 -6.26 1.87
CA LYS A 171 -13.65 -5.19 2.24
C LYS A 171 -14.87 -5.77 2.96
N GLN A 172 -15.43 -6.88 2.47
CA GLN A 172 -16.57 -7.54 3.09
C GLN A 172 -16.27 -8.09 4.49
N LYS A 173 -15.06 -8.63 4.73
CA LYS A 173 -14.64 -9.06 6.08
C LYS A 173 -14.61 -7.89 7.07
N LEU A 174 -14.18 -6.70 6.63
CA LEU A 174 -14.22 -5.49 7.45
C LEU A 174 -15.65 -4.97 7.68
N ALA A 175 -16.51 -5.07 6.66
CA ALA A 175 -17.91 -4.66 6.75
C ALA A 175 -18.71 -5.55 7.72
N THR A 176 -18.47 -6.86 7.67
CA THR A 176 -19.11 -7.87 8.55
C THR A 176 -18.45 -7.93 9.94
N GLY A 177 -17.17 -7.57 10.03
CA GLY A 177 -16.41 -7.43 11.27
C GLY A 177 -16.77 -6.14 12.03
N GLN A 178 -17.86 -6.17 12.80
CA GLN A 178 -18.20 -5.20 13.85
C GLN A 178 -18.01 -3.69 13.54
N GLY A 179 -18.64 -3.18 12.48
CA GLY A 179 -18.94 -1.73 12.35
C GLY A 179 -17.75 -0.78 12.14
N SER A 180 -16.51 -1.28 12.12
CA SER A 180 -15.31 -0.50 11.80
C SER A 180 -15.37 0.08 10.37
N TRP A 181 -16.08 -0.60 9.46
CA TRP A 181 -16.32 -0.13 8.10
C TRP A 181 -17.26 1.07 8.01
N GLU A 182 -18.23 1.23 8.91
CA GLU A 182 -19.10 2.42 8.96
C GLU A 182 -18.30 3.66 9.38
N ILE A 183 -17.36 3.50 10.33
CA ILE A 183 -16.40 4.53 10.73
C ILE A 183 -15.44 4.84 9.57
N ALA A 184 -14.98 3.82 8.85
CA ALA A 184 -14.16 3.98 7.64
C ALA A 184 -14.94 4.73 6.54
N LYS A 185 -16.19 4.38 6.28
CA LYS A 185 -17.04 5.01 5.27
C LYS A 185 -17.32 6.49 5.61
N SER A 186 -17.43 6.82 6.90
CA SER A 186 -17.53 8.19 7.40
C SER A 186 -16.21 8.96 7.37
N ALA A 187 -15.07 8.30 7.61
CA ALA A 187 -13.74 8.94 7.63
C ALA A 187 -13.08 9.01 6.23
N PHE A 188 -13.51 8.17 5.30
CA PHE A 188 -12.97 8.03 3.94
C PHE A 188 -14.04 8.28 2.86
N GLY A 189 -15.11 9.01 3.19
CA GLY A 189 -16.24 9.29 2.30
C GLY A 189 -15.84 9.84 0.93
N THR A 190 -16.50 9.28 -0.10
CA THR A 190 -16.60 9.70 -1.52
C THR A 190 -15.31 10.04 -2.25
N TYR A 191 -14.47 9.05 -2.51
CA TYR A 191 -13.71 8.98 -3.76
C TYR A 191 -13.70 7.52 -4.21
N GLY A 192 -14.63 7.21 -5.12
CA GLY A 192 -14.56 6.01 -5.95
C GLY A 192 -13.52 6.16 -7.05
#